data_AF-A0A973GNQ1-F1
#
_entry.id   AF-A0A973GNQ1-F1
#
_cell.length_a   1.000
_cell.length_b   1.000
_cell.length_c   1.000
_cell.angle_alpha   90.00
_cell.angle_beta   90.00
_cell.angle_gamma   90.00
#
_symmetry.space_group_name_H-M   'P 1'
#
loop_
_entity.id
_entity.type
_entity.pdbx_description
1 polymer ?
#
loop_
_entity_poly.entity_id
_entity_poly.type
_entity_poly.pdbx_seq_one_letter_code
_entity_poly.pdbx_strand_id
1 'polypeptide(L)' 'MSAQSKDNKDNMSNPSVVPPIGSLLVAEEYIVPQDLDFALEHQKHGKGLIGEILVRIGAVEPGELERVLNIQKKLTGR' A
#
# COMPACT_ATOMS: atom_id res chain seq x y z
N MET A 1 -16.51 28.26 21.93
CA MET A 1 -15.46 27.29 21.59
C MET A 1 -15.96 26.52 20.39
N SER A 2 -15.45 26.85 19.20
CA SER A 2 -15.95 26.34 17.93
C SER A 2 -15.00 25.32 17.31
N ALA A 3 -15.59 24.47 16.47
CA ALA A 3 -15.00 23.56 15.48
C ALA A 3 -14.76 22.11 15.92
N GLN A 4 -15.85 21.37 16.02
CA GLN A 4 -15.93 20.00 15.49
C GLN A 4 -15.84 20.07 13.95
N SER A 5 -15.19 19.07 13.34
CA SER A 5 -15.27 18.63 11.92
C SER A 5 -14.04 18.94 11.05
N LYS A 6 -13.42 17.84 10.58
CA LYS A 6 -12.57 17.60 9.40
C LYS A 6 -11.56 16.51 9.78
N ASP A 7 -11.53 15.28 9.27
CA ASP A 7 -12.10 14.70 8.05
C ASP A 7 -12.28 13.18 8.26
N ASN A 8 -13.50 12.72 7.96
CA ASN A 8 -13.87 11.46 7.35
C ASN A 8 -12.70 10.62 6.77
N LYS A 9 -12.35 9.49 7.41
CA LYS A 9 -11.63 8.38 6.76
C LYS A 9 -12.58 7.20 6.48
N ASP A 10 -13.86 7.50 6.22
CA ASP A 10 -14.73 6.62 5.44
C ASP A 10 -14.21 6.58 4.01
N ASN A 11 -13.30 5.65 3.75
CA ASN A 11 -13.25 4.99 2.46
C ASN A 11 -12.76 3.56 2.68
N MET A 12 -13.68 2.75 3.18
CA MET A 12 -13.61 1.30 3.12
C MET A 12 -13.69 0.93 1.63
N SER A 13 -12.53 0.91 0.99
CA SER A 13 -12.38 0.73 -0.46
C SER A 13 -13.08 -0.53 -0.94
N ASN A 14 -14.12 -0.33 -1.76
CA ASN A 14 -14.84 -1.30 -2.58
C ASN A 14 -14.00 -2.56 -2.95
N PRO A 15 -14.39 -3.79 -2.56
CA PRO A 15 -13.64 -5.00 -2.86
C PRO A 15 -13.77 -5.54 -4.30
N SER A 16 -14.13 -4.69 -5.28
CA SER A 16 -14.36 -5.14 -6.68
C SER A 16 -13.25 -4.72 -7.67
N VAL A 17 -12.11 -4.24 -7.18
CA VAL A 17 -10.93 -3.89 -7.99
C VAL A 17 -9.71 -4.56 -7.37
N VAL A 18 -8.85 -5.17 -8.20
CA VAL A 18 -7.66 -5.91 -7.77
C VAL A 18 -6.94 -5.17 -6.63
N PRO A 19 -6.66 -5.83 -5.49
CA PRO A 19 -6.10 -5.14 -4.34
C PRO A 19 -4.75 -4.50 -4.68
N PRO A 20 -4.48 -3.27 -4.19
CA PRO A 20 -3.22 -2.60 -4.44
C PRO A 20 -2.08 -3.37 -3.77
N ILE A 21 -0.87 -3.28 -4.33
CA ILE A 21 0.27 -4.09 -3.90
C ILE A 21 0.58 -3.92 -2.40
N GLY A 22 0.42 -2.70 -1.88
CA GLY A 22 0.59 -2.41 -0.45
C GLY A 22 -0.37 -3.21 0.44
N SER A 23 -1.62 -3.38 0.03
CA SER A 23 -2.60 -4.17 0.79
C SER A 23 -2.28 -5.67 0.74
N LEU A 24 -1.76 -6.19 -0.39
CA LEU A 24 -1.29 -7.57 -0.43
C LEU A 24 -0.07 -7.77 0.48
N LEU A 25 0.87 -6.83 0.50
CA LEU A 25 2.07 -6.93 1.34
C LEU A 25 1.71 -6.96 2.84
N VAL A 26 0.69 -6.21 3.26
CA VAL A 26 0.16 -6.28 4.63
C VAL A 26 -0.57 -7.60 4.88
N ALA A 27 -1.37 -8.06 3.91
CA ALA A 27 -2.13 -9.31 4.03
C ALA A 27 -1.24 -10.56 4.11
N GLU A 28 -0.10 -10.54 3.41
CA GLU A 28 0.92 -11.59 3.43
C GLU A 28 1.93 -11.42 4.59
N GLU A 29 1.69 -10.48 5.51
CA GLU A 29 2.55 -10.18 6.67
C GLU A 29 3.99 -9.78 6.32
N TYR A 30 4.26 -9.37 5.08
CA TYR A 30 5.58 -8.88 4.67
C TYR A 30 5.90 -7.50 5.23
N ILE A 31 4.87 -6.68 5.47
CA ILE A 31 5.00 -5.34 6.06
C ILE A 31 3.93 -5.13 7.11
N VAL A 32 4.18 -4.24 8.07
CA VAL A 32 3.13 -3.78 8.98
C VAL A 32 2.32 -2.63 8.33
N PRO A 33 1.04 -2.45 8.70
CA PRO A 33 0.21 -1.38 8.14
C PRO A 33 0.78 0.04 8.40
N GLN A 34 1.61 0.19 9.43
CA GLN A 34 2.32 1.44 9.75
C GLN A 34 3.35 1.80 8.66
N ASP A 35 4.08 0.81 8.15
CA ASP A 35 5.05 1.01 7.06
C ASP A 35 4.35 1.38 5.76
N LEU A 36 3.19 0.78 5.51
CA LEU A 36 2.36 1.12 4.36
C LEU A 36 1.87 2.57 4.43
N ASP A 37 1.39 3.02 5.59
CA ASP A 37 0.95 4.41 5.77
C ASP A 37 2.12 5.38 5.56
N PHE A 38 3.30 5.08 6.13
CA PHE A 38 4.51 5.88 5.93
C PHE A 38 4.94 5.95 4.46
N ALA A 39 4.89 4.82 3.75
CA ALA A 39 5.20 4.75 2.33
C ALA A 39 4.17 5.54 1.48
N LEU A 40 2.89 5.52 1.87
CA LEU A 40 1.82 6.28 1.20
C LEU A 40 2.01 7.79 1.41
N GLU A 41 2.42 8.22 2.60
CA GLU A 41 2.78 9.61 2.86
C GLU A 41 3.97 10.05 2.01
N HIS A 42 4.99 9.20 1.85
CA HIS A 42 6.12 9.47 0.95
C HIS A 42 5.70 9.51 -0.52
N GLN A 43 4.78 8.63 -0.93
CA GLN A 43 4.26 8.61 -2.29
C GLN A 43 3.48 9.89 -2.62
N LYS A 44 2.70 10.43 -1.68
CA LYS A 44 1.93 11.69 -1.89
C LYS A 44 2.80 12.87 -2.25
N HIS A 45 4.02 12.93 -1.71
CA HIS A 45 4.98 14.01 -1.97
C HIS A 45 5.93 13.69 -3.13
N GLY A 46 5.88 12.47 -3.68
CA GLY A 46 6.72 11.97 -4.76
C GLY A 46 5.93 11.44 -5.95
N LYS A 47 6.62 10.74 -6.86
CA LYS A 47 6.03 9.99 -7.98
C LYS A 47 6.51 8.53 -8.02
N GLY A 48 6.81 7.96 -6.86
CA GLY A 48 7.33 6.59 -6.75
C GLY A 48 6.21 5.54 -6.68
N LEU A 49 6.49 4.32 -7.10
CA LEU A 49 5.60 3.19 -6.86
C LEU A 49 5.65 2.81 -5.38
N ILE A 50 4.50 2.46 -4.79
CA ILE A 50 4.43 2.17 -3.35
C ILE A 50 5.34 0.99 -2.98
N GLY A 51 5.41 -0.03 -3.83
CA GLY A 51 6.31 -1.17 -3.64
C GLY A 51 7.79 -0.77 -3.64
N GLU A 52 8.21 0.10 -4.56
CA GLU A 52 9.59 0.59 -4.60
C GLU A 52 9.93 1.45 -3.38
N ILE A 53 8.97 2.26 -2.91
CA ILE A 53 9.14 3.07 -1.70
C ILE A 53 9.32 2.14 -0.49
N LEU A 54 8.50 1.10 -0.36
CA LEU A 54 8.59 0.11 0.71
C LEU A 54 9.95 -0.62 0.72
N VAL A 55 10.49 -0.96 -0.45
CA VAL A 55 11.85 -1.53 -0.56
C VAL A 55 12.91 -0.51 -0.17
N ARG A 56 12.76 0.74 -0.63
CA ARG A 56 13.72 1.81 -0.36
C ARG A 56 13.82 2.17 1.12
N ILE A 57 12.71 2.13 1.85
CA ILE A 57 12.69 2.38 3.30
C ILE A 57 13.07 1.14 4.13
N GLY A 58 13.27 -0.02 3.48
CA GLY A 58 13.61 -1.28 4.14
C GLY A 58 12.44 -1.97 4.82
N ALA A 59 11.19 -1.57 4.52
CA ALA A 59 10.00 -2.21 5.06
C ALA A 59 9.75 -3.58 4.43
N VAL A 60 10.16 -3.78 3.17
CA VAL A 60 10.05 -5.06 2.47
C VAL A 60 11.31 -5.35 1.66
N GLU A 61 11.69 -6.61 1.56
CA GLU A 61 12.79 -7.00 0.69
C GLU A 61 12.34 -7.04 -0.78
N PRO A 62 13.24 -6.76 -1.74
CA PRO A 62 12.90 -6.79 -3.16
C PRO A 62 12.36 -8.17 -3.61
N GLY A 63 12.89 -9.27 -3.04
CA GLY A 63 12.41 -10.62 -3.35
C GLY A 63 10.97 -10.89 -2.88
N GLU A 64 10.57 -10.32 -1.74
CA GLU A 64 9.18 -10.39 -1.26
C GLU A 64 8.26 -9.55 -2.16
N LEU A 65 8.69 -8.34 -2.52
CA LEU A 65 7.95 -7.48 -3.43
C LEU A 65 7.70 -8.18 -4.77
N GLU A 66 8.72 -8.83 -5.35
CA GLU A 66 8.58 -9.59 -6.59
C GLU A 66 7.58 -10.75 -6.47
N ARG A 67 7.56 -11.46 -5.34
CA ARG A 67 6.56 -12.51 -5.09
C ARG A 67 5.14 -11.96 -5.13
N VAL A 68 4.90 -10.85 -4.43
CA VAL A 68 3.57 -10.25 -4.38
C VAL A 68 3.18 -9.63 -5.72
N LEU A 69 4.11 -9.03 -6.45
CA LEU A 69 3.87 -8.52 -7.81
C LEU A 69 3.45 -9.64 -8.77
N ASN A 70 4.05 -10.83 -8.66
CA ASN A 70 3.64 -12.00 -9.43
C ASN A 70 2.22 -12.45 -9.09
N ILE A 71 1.82 -12.41 -7.81
CA ILE A 71 0.44 -12.70 -7.38
C ILE A 71 -0.52 -11.66 -7.97
N GLN A 72 -0.20 -10.37 -7.83
CA GLN A 72 -1.03 -9.28 -8.36
C GLN A 72 -1.21 -9.36 -9.88
N LYS A 73 -0.16 -9.73 -10.61
CA LYS A 73 -0.21 -9.93 -12.07
C LYS A 73 -1.16 -11.05 -12.47
N LYS A 74 -1.15 -12.17 -11.73
CA LYS A 74 -2.10 -13.28 -11.92
C LYS A 74 -3.55 -12.85 -11.67
N LEU A 75 -3.78 -11.97 -10.68
CA LEU A 75 -5.10 -11.44 -10.35
C LEU A 75 -5.61 -10.38 -11.35
N THR A 76 -4.71 -9.61 -11.95
CA THR A 76 -5.05 -8.55 -12.93
C THR A 76 -5.31 -9.09 -14.33
N GLY A 77 -4.80 -10.28 -14.68
CA GLY A 77 -5.09 -10.91 -15.97
C GLY A 77 -4.76 -10.04 -17.20
N ARG A 78 -3.75 -9.16 -17.10
CA ARG A 78 -3.22 -8.38 -18.23
C ARG A 78 -1.89 -8.93 -18.71
#